data_AF-A0A2G8KXM9-F1
#
_entry.id   AF-A0A2G8KXM9-F1
#
_cell.length_a   1.000
_cell.length_b   1.000
_cell.length_c   1.000
_cell.angle_alpha   90.00
_cell.angle_beta   90.00
_cell.angle_gamma   90.00
#
_symmetry.space_group_name_H-M   'P 1'
#
loop_
_entity.id
_entity.type
_entity.pdbx_description
1 polymer ?
#
loop_
_entity_poly.entity_id
_entity_poly.type
_entity_poly.pdbx_seq_one_letter_code
_entity_poly.pdbx_strand_id
1 'polypeptide(L)'
;MWHPQYEPQAPNLSVSRVTAPSFNGSTPWEDYIVQFELISELNGWDERTRALQLAASLRGPAQAVLADLDASKRRRFESLTDALEQRFGRANQTELFRTLLRNRTRQQGESIPELAHDIQRLLSRAYPNASIEMKETLSKEFFIDAISDRDIRWKIYQSRPKTLEEAVSIAAELEAFTLSEQRKDTQKRAVVRVVSEKTEGQENKCGAIDDISKTLATAMTEGFSELTKRYRNCS
;
A
#
# COMPACT_ATOMS: atom_id res chain seq x y z
N MET A 1 56.58 -70.19 5.20
CA MET A 1 56.77 -68.80 5.67
C MET A 1 56.98 -67.93 4.44
N TRP A 2 55.93 -67.24 3.99
CA TRP A 2 55.96 -66.04 3.13
C TRP A 2 54.50 -65.58 3.00
N HIS A 3 54.20 -64.37 3.48
CA HIS A 3 52.88 -63.74 3.43
C HIS A 3 52.83 -62.82 2.20
N PRO A 4 51.92 -63.03 1.23
CA PRO A 4 51.61 -62.00 0.25
C PRO A 4 50.83 -60.88 0.95
N GLN A 5 51.42 -59.68 0.94
CA GLN A 5 50.86 -58.47 1.51
C GLN A 5 49.52 -58.16 0.84
N TYR A 6 48.44 -58.17 1.63
CA TYR A 6 47.16 -57.60 1.22
C TYR A 6 47.30 -56.08 1.30
N GLU A 7 47.55 -55.46 0.14
CA GLU A 7 47.51 -54.01 0.00
C GLU A 7 46.03 -53.59 -0.04
N PRO A 8 45.54 -52.80 0.93
CA PRO A 8 44.14 -52.40 0.95
C PRO A 8 43.90 -51.46 -0.24
N GLN A 9 43.17 -51.95 -1.24
CA GLN A 9 42.59 -51.12 -2.29
C GLN A 9 41.72 -50.06 -1.60
N ALA A 10 42.13 -48.79 -1.68
CA ALA A 10 41.33 -47.68 -1.19
C ALA A 10 39.94 -47.74 -1.85
N PRO A 11 38.84 -47.53 -1.11
CA PRO A 11 37.53 -47.53 -1.72
C PRO A 11 37.52 -46.44 -2.80
N ASN A 12 37.26 -46.85 -4.05
CA ASN A 12 37.01 -45.94 -5.15
C ASN A 12 35.65 -45.29 -4.91
N LEU A 13 35.61 -44.34 -3.97
CA LEU A 13 34.52 -43.41 -3.84
C LEU A 13 34.58 -42.56 -5.09
N SER A 14 33.77 -42.91 -6.09
CA SER A 14 33.41 -41.99 -7.15
C SER A 14 32.78 -40.78 -6.47
N VAL A 15 33.58 -39.79 -6.09
CA VAL A 15 33.11 -38.56 -5.47
C VAL A 15 32.28 -37.86 -6.54
N SER A 16 30.96 -38.06 -6.47
CA SER A 16 30.00 -37.33 -7.29
C SER A 16 30.22 -35.85 -7.00
N ARG A 17 30.84 -35.13 -7.95
CA ARG A 17 31.11 -33.70 -7.81
C ARG A 17 29.77 -32.99 -7.58
N VAL A 18 29.65 -32.34 -6.43
CA VAL A 18 28.42 -31.65 -6.02
C VAL A 18 28.30 -30.37 -6.86
N THR A 19 27.14 -30.13 -7.46
CA THR A 19 26.93 -28.93 -8.28
C THR A 19 26.62 -27.72 -7.39
N ALA A 20 27.03 -26.52 -7.82
CA ALA A 20 26.68 -25.30 -7.11
C ALA A 20 25.15 -25.10 -7.11
N PRO A 21 24.52 -24.78 -5.97
CA PRO A 21 23.10 -24.49 -5.90
C PRO A 21 22.81 -23.24 -6.75
N SER A 22 21.64 -23.19 -7.39
CA SER A 22 21.23 -22.02 -8.15
C SER A 22 20.94 -20.82 -7.25
N PHE A 23 21.34 -19.62 -7.65
CA PHE A 23 21.04 -18.39 -6.94
C PHE A 23 20.19 -17.46 -7.81
N ASN A 24 19.01 -17.10 -7.33
CA ASN A 24 18.11 -16.17 -8.01
C ASN A 24 17.93 -14.82 -7.27
N GLY A 25 18.61 -14.63 -6.13
CA GLY A 25 18.47 -13.45 -5.28
C GLY A 25 17.33 -13.50 -4.26
N SER A 26 16.61 -14.63 -4.13
CA SER A 26 15.56 -14.79 -3.11
C SER A 26 16.12 -15.22 -1.75
N THR A 27 17.15 -16.07 -1.74
CA THR A 27 17.91 -16.42 -0.53
C THR A 27 18.83 -15.24 -0.17
N PRO A 28 19.02 -14.92 1.13
CA PRO A 28 20.03 -13.93 1.52
C PRO A 28 21.41 -14.30 0.96
N TRP A 29 22.13 -13.31 0.44
CA TRP A 29 23.42 -13.51 -0.21
C TRP A 29 24.44 -14.19 0.71
N GLU A 30 24.46 -13.79 1.99
CA GLU A 30 25.37 -14.29 3.01
C GLU A 30 25.17 -15.78 3.29
N ASP A 31 23.92 -16.26 3.23
CA ASP A 31 23.61 -17.67 3.46
C ASP A 31 24.01 -18.51 2.23
N TYR A 32 23.79 -17.95 1.03
CA TYR A 32 24.16 -18.61 -0.22
C TYR A 32 25.68 -18.74 -0.39
N ILE A 33 26.43 -17.67 -0.13
CA ILE A 33 27.87 -17.66 -0.36
C ILE A 33 28.59 -18.66 0.56
N VAL A 34 28.18 -18.77 1.83
CA VAL A 34 28.71 -19.78 2.76
C VAL A 34 28.49 -21.20 2.22
N GLN A 35 27.28 -21.51 1.72
CA GLN A 35 27.01 -22.82 1.14
C GLN A 35 27.85 -23.08 -0.12
N PHE A 36 28.00 -22.08 -0.98
CA PHE A 36 28.82 -22.17 -2.19
C PHE A 36 30.28 -22.43 -1.86
N GLU A 37 30.83 -21.77 -0.86
CA GLU A 37 32.22 -21.94 -0.41
C GLU A 37 32.49 -23.35 0.08
N LEU A 38 31.63 -23.91 0.93
CA LEU A 38 31.73 -25.29 1.40
C LEU A 38 31.71 -26.31 0.24
N ILE A 39 30.86 -26.09 -0.77
CA ILE A 39 30.80 -26.95 -1.96
C ILE A 39 32.07 -26.79 -2.82
N SER A 40 32.61 -25.58 -2.91
CA SER A 40 33.84 -25.33 -3.65
C SER A 40 35.05 -26.00 -3.03
N GLU A 41 35.13 -26.00 -1.69
CA GLU A 41 36.16 -26.70 -0.93
C GLU A 41 36.04 -28.20 -1.10
N LEU A 42 34.83 -28.75 -0.94
CA LEU A 42 34.56 -30.18 -1.13
C LEU A 42 34.98 -30.67 -2.51
N ASN A 43 34.78 -29.86 -3.54
CA ASN A 43 35.13 -30.20 -4.92
C ASN A 43 36.57 -29.82 -5.31
N GLY A 44 37.33 -29.16 -4.44
CA GLY A 44 38.69 -28.69 -4.72
C GLY A 44 38.75 -27.69 -5.89
N TRP A 45 37.78 -26.78 -6.00
CA TRP A 45 37.76 -25.79 -7.07
C TRP A 45 38.84 -24.71 -6.88
N ASP A 46 39.60 -24.46 -7.94
CA ASP A 46 40.47 -23.29 -8.01
C ASP A 46 39.65 -22.00 -8.18
N GLU A 47 40.29 -20.84 -8.00
CA GLU A 47 39.61 -19.54 -8.04
C GLU A 47 38.88 -19.29 -9.37
N ARG A 48 39.48 -19.71 -10.49
CA ARG A 48 38.87 -19.61 -11.81
C ARG A 48 37.60 -20.47 -11.91
N THR A 49 37.65 -21.71 -11.43
CA THR A 49 36.50 -22.62 -11.43
C THR A 49 35.41 -22.10 -10.51
N ARG A 50 35.76 -21.58 -9.31
CA ARG A 50 34.80 -20.92 -8.40
C ARG A 50 34.06 -19.79 -9.12
N ALA A 51 34.77 -18.90 -9.82
CA ALA A 51 34.15 -17.82 -10.57
C ALA A 51 33.19 -18.32 -11.66
N LEU A 52 33.61 -19.31 -12.46
CA LEU A 52 32.78 -19.87 -13.53
C LEU A 52 31.56 -20.60 -13.00
N GLN A 53 31.70 -21.36 -11.91
CA GLN A 53 30.60 -22.07 -11.26
C GLN A 53 29.61 -21.09 -10.63
N LEU A 54 30.10 -20.04 -9.98
CA LEU A 54 29.25 -18.98 -9.43
C LEU A 54 28.48 -18.26 -10.55
N ALA A 55 29.15 -17.86 -11.63
CA ALA A 55 28.48 -17.25 -12.78
C ALA A 55 27.43 -18.19 -13.41
N ALA A 56 27.74 -19.48 -13.51
CA ALA A 56 26.85 -20.49 -14.08
C ALA A 56 25.66 -20.85 -13.17
N SER A 57 25.73 -20.58 -11.86
CA SER A 57 24.65 -20.85 -10.91
C SER A 57 23.63 -19.71 -10.82
N LEU A 58 23.95 -18.52 -11.34
CA LEU A 58 23.05 -17.36 -11.30
C LEU A 58 21.82 -17.55 -12.20
N ARG A 59 20.64 -17.22 -11.68
CA ARG A 59 19.34 -17.30 -12.36
C ARG A 59 18.54 -16.02 -12.10
N GLY A 60 17.52 -15.77 -12.91
CA GLY A 60 16.55 -14.69 -12.68
C GLY A 60 17.24 -13.32 -12.48
N PRO A 61 16.81 -12.51 -11.48
CA PRO A 61 17.39 -11.19 -11.21
C PRO A 61 18.90 -11.21 -10.93
N ALA A 62 19.44 -12.28 -10.34
CA ALA A 62 20.86 -12.37 -10.02
C ALA A 62 21.72 -12.52 -11.29
N GLN A 63 21.19 -13.14 -12.35
CA GLN A 63 21.90 -13.29 -13.62
C GLN A 63 22.21 -11.93 -14.28
N ALA A 64 21.41 -10.90 -14.02
CA ALA A 64 21.63 -9.55 -14.56
C ALA A 64 22.97 -8.94 -14.11
N VAL A 65 23.52 -9.35 -12.97
CA VAL A 65 24.84 -8.90 -12.49
C VAL A 65 25.96 -9.24 -13.48
N LEU A 66 25.81 -10.32 -14.25
CA LEU A 66 26.79 -10.68 -15.27
C LEU A 66 26.82 -9.65 -16.41
N ALA A 67 25.69 -9.03 -16.74
CA ALA A 67 25.63 -8.01 -17.78
C ALA A 67 26.33 -6.71 -17.33
N ASP A 68 26.21 -6.37 -16.04
CA ASP A 68 26.79 -5.16 -15.42
C ASP A 68 28.33 -5.22 -15.31
N LEU A 69 28.91 -6.42 -15.40
CA LEU A 69 30.35 -6.65 -15.29
C LEU A 69 31.04 -6.80 -16.66
N ASP A 70 32.28 -6.32 -16.76
CA ASP A 70 33.15 -6.55 -17.92
C ASP A 70 33.53 -8.02 -18.08
N ALA A 71 33.87 -8.46 -19.30
CA ALA A 71 34.23 -9.86 -19.59
C ALA A 71 35.39 -10.40 -18.72
N SER A 72 36.34 -9.55 -18.32
CA SER A 72 37.44 -9.90 -17.42
C SER A 72 37.01 -10.00 -15.96
N LYS A 73 36.02 -9.22 -15.53
CA LYS A 73 35.44 -9.25 -14.17
C LYS A 73 34.54 -10.48 -13.98
N ARG A 74 33.80 -10.90 -15.01
CA ARG A 74 32.94 -12.11 -14.99
C ARG A 74 33.70 -13.42 -14.73
N ARG A 75 35.03 -13.41 -14.82
CA ARG A 75 35.89 -14.58 -14.61
C ARG A 75 36.72 -14.49 -13.32
N ARG A 76 36.49 -13.47 -12.49
CA ARG A 76 37.16 -13.28 -11.20
C ARG A 76 36.15 -13.49 -10.09
N PHE A 77 36.49 -14.32 -9.12
CA PHE A 77 35.58 -14.69 -8.05
C PHE A 77 35.23 -13.48 -7.19
N GLU A 78 36.24 -12.73 -6.74
CA GLU A 78 36.11 -11.50 -5.97
C GLU A 78 35.18 -10.47 -6.65
N SER A 79 35.36 -10.22 -7.95
CA SER A 79 34.53 -9.26 -8.67
C SER A 79 33.06 -9.69 -8.77
N LEU A 80 32.78 -10.99 -8.81
CA LEU A 80 31.41 -11.51 -8.81
C LEU A 80 30.80 -11.43 -7.42
N THR A 81 31.55 -11.81 -6.38
CA THR A 81 31.07 -11.76 -4.99
C THR A 81 30.77 -10.33 -4.57
N ASP A 82 31.65 -9.37 -4.90
CA ASP A 82 31.44 -7.96 -4.59
C ASP A 82 30.18 -7.42 -5.25
N ALA A 83 29.97 -7.72 -6.54
CA ALA A 83 28.81 -7.24 -7.28
C ALA A 83 27.50 -7.87 -6.76
N LEU A 84 27.54 -9.15 -6.37
CA LEU A 84 26.40 -9.84 -5.78
C LEU A 84 26.12 -9.35 -4.35
N GLU A 85 27.14 -9.09 -3.55
CA GLU A 85 27.01 -8.50 -2.21
C GLU A 85 26.45 -7.09 -2.27
N GLN A 86 26.95 -6.26 -3.20
CA GLN A 86 26.42 -4.91 -3.40
C GLN A 86 24.94 -4.93 -3.82
N ARG A 87 24.47 -5.94 -4.53
CA ARG A 87 23.08 -5.99 -5.00
C ARG A 87 22.13 -6.75 -4.08
N PHE A 88 22.61 -7.82 -3.47
CA PHE A 88 21.80 -8.78 -2.72
C PHE A 88 22.23 -8.95 -1.25
N GLY A 89 23.29 -8.25 -0.82
CA GLY A 89 23.71 -8.21 0.57
C GLY A 89 22.65 -7.55 1.46
N ARG A 90 22.52 -8.05 2.69
CA ARG A 90 21.56 -7.59 3.70
C ARG A 90 21.66 -6.10 3.96
N ALA A 91 22.88 -5.54 4.01
CA ALA A 91 23.07 -4.11 4.24
C ALA A 91 22.36 -3.27 3.17
N ASN A 92 22.63 -3.52 1.89
CA ASN A 92 22.03 -2.75 0.80
C ASN A 92 20.53 -3.02 0.64
N GLN A 93 20.09 -4.27 0.86
CA GLN A 93 18.65 -4.58 0.88
C GLN A 93 17.94 -3.84 2.03
N THR A 94 18.49 -3.87 3.25
CA THR A 94 17.89 -3.18 4.41
C THR A 94 17.84 -1.67 4.21
N GLU A 95 18.89 -1.04 3.68
CA GLU A 95 18.88 0.41 3.37
C GLU A 95 17.84 0.79 2.31
N LEU A 96 17.69 -0.03 1.27
CA LEU A 96 16.62 0.16 0.29
C LEU A 96 15.24 0.10 0.95
N PHE A 97 14.98 -0.89 1.80
CA PHE A 97 13.70 -0.99 2.49
C PHE A 97 13.48 0.11 3.53
N ARG A 98 14.54 0.60 4.21
CA ARG A 98 14.47 1.79 5.08
C ARG A 98 14.07 3.03 4.29
N THR A 99 14.64 3.20 3.10
CA THR A 99 14.31 4.32 2.21
C THR A 99 12.87 4.22 1.70
N LEU A 100 12.42 3.03 1.28
CA LEU A 100 11.04 2.81 0.86
C LEU A 100 10.04 3.07 2.00
N LEU A 101 10.36 2.60 3.20
CA LEU A 101 9.55 2.79 4.39
C LEU A 101 9.44 4.27 4.77
N ARG A 102 10.56 5.02 4.76
CA ARG A 102 10.58 6.46 5.09
C ARG A 102 9.76 7.29 4.11
N ASN A 103 9.75 6.91 2.83
CA ASN A 103 9.00 7.61 1.78
C ASN A 103 7.58 7.06 1.62
N ARG A 104 7.17 6.11 2.47
CA ARG A 104 5.86 5.50 2.36
C ARG A 104 4.77 6.49 2.77
N THR A 105 3.86 6.74 1.85
CA THR A 105 2.64 7.55 2.07
C THR A 105 1.47 6.83 1.45
N ARG A 106 0.27 7.01 2.01
CA ARG A 106 -0.95 6.38 1.53
C ARG A 106 -1.23 6.77 0.08
N GLN A 107 -1.41 5.77 -0.79
CA GLN A 107 -1.74 6.00 -2.19
C GLN A 107 -3.22 6.36 -2.37
N GLN A 108 -3.55 7.01 -3.49
CA GLN A 108 -4.94 7.32 -3.80
C GLN A 108 -5.72 6.02 -4.03
N GLY A 109 -6.81 5.83 -3.29
CA GLY A 109 -7.65 4.63 -3.38
C GLY A 109 -7.16 3.43 -2.56
N GLU A 110 -5.99 3.52 -1.94
CA GLU A 110 -5.50 2.50 -1.01
C GLU A 110 -6.31 2.51 0.29
N SER A 111 -6.71 1.34 0.79
CA SER A 111 -7.42 1.22 2.06
C SER A 111 -6.48 1.33 3.26
N ILE A 112 -7.02 1.72 4.42
CA ILE A 112 -6.25 1.82 5.67
C ILE A 112 -5.55 0.49 6.06
N PRO A 113 -6.21 -0.69 5.97
CA PRO A 113 -5.56 -1.96 6.29
C PRO A 113 -4.46 -2.34 5.31
N GLU A 114 -4.62 -2.06 4.00
CA GLU A 114 -3.58 -2.32 3.00
C GLU A 114 -2.31 -1.52 3.28
N LEU A 115 -2.46 -0.24 3.64
CA LEU A 115 -1.35 0.61 4.07
C LEU A 115 -0.61 0.01 5.27
N ALA A 116 -1.33 -0.40 6.31
CA ALA A 116 -0.75 -0.97 7.52
C ALA A 116 0.04 -2.27 7.23
N HIS A 117 -0.56 -3.16 6.44
CA HIS A 117 0.09 -4.41 6.04
C HIS A 117 1.37 -4.16 5.23
N ASP A 118 1.34 -3.20 4.29
CA ASP A 118 2.52 -2.86 3.51
C ASP A 118 3.64 -2.24 4.35
N ILE A 119 3.30 -1.42 5.35
CA ILE A 119 4.26 -0.87 6.31
C ILE A 119 4.92 -1.98 7.13
N GLN A 120 4.15 -2.93 7.67
CA GLN A 120 4.72 -4.08 8.40
C GLN A 120 5.66 -4.91 7.50
N ARG A 121 5.25 -5.12 6.24
CA ARG A 121 6.05 -5.83 5.25
C ARG A 121 7.37 -5.10 4.98
N LEU A 122 7.34 -3.80 4.74
CA LEU A 122 8.55 -2.99 4.52
C LEU A 122 9.45 -2.98 5.77
N LEU A 123 8.87 -2.79 6.95
CA LEU A 123 9.60 -2.75 8.22
C LEU A 123 10.31 -4.06 8.52
N SER A 124 9.65 -5.20 8.28
CA SER A 124 10.26 -6.53 8.49
C SER A 124 11.54 -6.74 7.67
N ARG A 125 11.62 -6.10 6.49
CA ARG A 125 12.78 -6.15 5.60
C ARG A 125 13.81 -5.05 5.88
N ALA A 126 13.37 -3.90 6.37
CA ALA A 126 14.23 -2.78 6.76
C ALA A 126 15.00 -3.06 8.06
N TYR A 127 14.38 -3.83 8.96
CA TYR A 127 14.91 -4.15 10.29
C TYR A 127 14.70 -5.64 10.65
N PRO A 128 15.35 -6.58 9.95
CA PRO A 128 15.15 -8.01 10.19
C PRO A 128 15.46 -8.41 11.64
N ASN A 129 16.52 -7.83 12.21
CA ASN A 129 17.03 -8.14 13.55
C ASN A 129 16.38 -7.31 14.68
N ALA A 130 15.45 -6.41 14.37
CA ALA A 130 14.75 -5.65 15.42
C ALA A 130 13.80 -6.56 16.22
N SER A 131 13.68 -6.29 17.52
CA SER A 131 12.75 -6.97 18.41
C SER A 131 11.30 -6.75 17.97
N ILE A 132 10.40 -7.64 18.39
CA ILE A 132 8.96 -7.53 18.09
C ILE A 132 8.41 -6.21 18.64
N GLU A 133 8.77 -5.83 19.87
CA GLU A 133 8.33 -4.59 20.50
C GLU A 133 8.80 -3.33 19.73
N MET A 134 10.04 -3.34 19.25
CA MET A 134 10.57 -2.26 18.41
C MET A 134 9.83 -2.19 17.09
N LYS A 135 9.57 -3.35 16.45
CA LYS A 135 8.81 -3.42 15.21
C LYS A 135 7.38 -2.91 15.37
N GLU A 136 6.73 -3.22 16.49
CA GLU A 136 5.38 -2.74 16.79
C GLU A 136 5.36 -1.20 16.94
N THR A 137 6.32 -0.67 17.70
CA THR A 137 6.48 0.78 17.92
C THR A 137 6.71 1.51 16.60
N LEU A 138 7.68 1.05 15.80
CA LEU A 138 8.00 1.66 14.52
C LEU A 138 6.85 1.50 13.51
N SER A 139 6.18 0.34 13.46
CA SER A 139 5.06 0.14 12.54
C SER A 139 3.97 1.18 12.78
N LYS A 140 3.63 1.41 14.05
CA LYS A 140 2.67 2.44 14.44
C LYS A 140 3.12 3.85 14.03
N GLU A 141 4.36 4.23 14.33
CA GLU A 141 4.88 5.56 13.99
C GLU A 141 4.88 5.81 12.47
N PHE A 142 5.44 4.87 11.69
CA PHE A 142 5.44 4.96 10.23
C PHE A 142 4.02 4.95 9.63
N PHE A 143 3.10 4.19 10.23
CA PHE A 143 1.69 4.18 9.80
C PHE A 143 1.03 5.54 9.98
N ILE A 144 1.20 6.15 11.16
CA ILE A 144 0.63 7.47 11.42
C ILE A 144 1.25 8.50 10.44
N ASP A 145 2.56 8.48 10.24
CA ASP A 145 3.24 9.39 9.32
C ASP A 145 2.82 9.22 7.85
N ALA A 146 2.50 7.99 7.44
CA ALA A 146 2.08 7.68 6.08
C ALA A 146 0.66 8.17 5.75
N ILE A 147 -0.16 8.55 6.74
CA ILE A 147 -1.51 9.09 6.51
C ILE A 147 -1.42 10.51 5.93
N SER A 148 -1.85 10.66 4.68
CA SER A 148 -1.76 11.94 3.94
C SER A 148 -2.59 13.07 4.56
N ASP A 149 -3.74 12.75 5.15
CA ASP A 149 -4.63 13.74 5.79
C ASP A 149 -4.08 14.16 7.16
N ARG A 150 -3.76 15.46 7.28
CA ARG A 150 -3.16 16.04 8.49
C ARG A 150 -4.12 16.01 9.69
N ASP A 151 -5.42 16.20 9.47
CA ASP A 151 -6.41 16.23 10.55
C ASP A 151 -6.68 14.83 11.09
N ILE A 152 -6.76 13.83 10.19
CA ILE A 152 -6.85 12.42 10.59
C ILE A 152 -5.60 12.03 11.38
N ARG A 153 -4.41 12.35 10.86
CA ARG A 153 -3.14 12.06 11.52
C ARG A 153 -3.07 12.66 12.92
N TRP A 154 -3.44 13.95 13.05
CA TRP A 154 -3.46 14.64 14.32
C TRP A 154 -4.42 14.01 15.34
N LYS A 155 -5.62 13.61 14.91
CA LYS A 155 -6.58 12.91 15.78
C LYS A 155 -6.06 11.56 16.26
N ILE A 156 -5.37 10.80 15.40
CA ILE A 156 -4.74 9.54 15.79
C ILE A 156 -3.60 9.79 16.80
N TYR A 157 -2.80 10.84 16.63
CA TYR A 157 -1.80 11.21 17.63
C TYR A 157 -2.44 11.54 19.00
N GLN A 158 -3.56 12.26 19.01
CA GLN A 158 -4.26 12.62 20.24
C GLN A 158 -4.85 11.41 20.98
N SER A 159 -5.29 10.39 20.27
CA SER A 159 -5.84 9.18 20.89
C SER A 159 -4.79 8.29 21.55
N ARG A 160 -3.50 8.56 21.31
CA ARG A 160 -2.34 7.86 21.90
C ARG A 160 -2.43 6.33 21.75
N PRO A 161 -2.55 5.81 20.52
CA PRO A 161 -2.59 4.36 20.29
C PRO A 161 -1.31 3.70 20.83
N LYS A 162 -1.48 2.56 21.46
CA LYS A 162 -0.39 1.74 21.99
C LYS A 162 0.17 0.83 20.91
N THR A 163 -0.70 0.25 20.09
CA THR A 163 -0.37 -0.71 19.02
C THR A 163 -0.65 -0.14 17.64
N LEU A 164 -0.12 -0.79 16.61
CA LEU A 164 -0.48 -0.50 15.22
C LEU A 164 -1.99 -0.72 15.00
N GLU A 165 -2.53 -1.83 15.52
CA GLU A 165 -3.92 -2.21 15.33
C GLU A 165 -4.89 -1.16 15.88
N GLU A 166 -4.59 -0.60 17.06
CA GLU A 166 -5.36 0.51 17.62
C GLU A 166 -5.32 1.74 16.70
N ALA A 167 -4.16 2.09 16.16
CA ALA A 167 -4.03 3.21 15.22
C ALA A 167 -4.83 2.97 13.93
N VAL A 168 -4.82 1.74 13.42
CA VAL A 168 -5.59 1.30 12.24
C VAL A 168 -7.10 1.42 12.48
N SER A 169 -7.60 0.93 13.62
CA SER A 169 -9.03 1.03 13.99
C SER A 169 -9.47 2.50 14.04
N ILE A 170 -8.70 3.34 14.72
CA ILE A 170 -9.01 4.78 14.87
C ILE A 170 -8.99 5.48 13.51
N ALA A 171 -8.01 5.19 12.66
CA ALA A 171 -7.95 5.73 11.30
C ALA A 171 -9.17 5.32 10.46
N ALA A 172 -9.58 4.04 10.53
CA ALA A 172 -10.74 3.53 9.82
C ALA A 172 -12.05 4.18 10.30
N GLU A 173 -12.22 4.36 11.61
CA GLU A 173 -13.39 5.05 12.20
C GLU A 173 -13.48 6.52 11.75
N LEU A 174 -12.36 7.23 11.76
CA LEU A 174 -12.29 8.63 11.31
C LEU A 174 -12.61 8.76 9.81
N GLU A 175 -12.15 7.82 8.99
CA GLU A 175 -12.47 7.77 7.58
C GLU A 175 -13.96 7.51 7.34
N ALA A 176 -14.55 6.53 8.04
CA ALA A 176 -15.97 6.23 7.96
C ALA A 176 -16.84 7.44 8.37
N PHE A 177 -16.43 8.16 9.41
CA PHE A 177 -17.10 9.39 9.84
C PHE A 177 -17.03 10.48 8.76
N THR A 178 -15.84 10.71 8.20
CA THR A 178 -15.61 11.75 7.18
C THR A 178 -16.40 11.46 5.90
N LEU A 179 -16.43 10.20 5.45
CA LEU A 179 -17.23 9.76 4.31
C LEU A 179 -18.73 9.96 4.55
N SER A 180 -19.20 9.72 5.77
CA SER A 180 -20.60 9.92 6.16
C SER A 180 -20.99 11.41 6.08
N GLU A 181 -20.15 12.31 6.61
CA GLU A 181 -20.42 13.75 6.56
C GLU A 181 -20.39 14.29 5.13
N GLN A 182 -19.45 13.85 4.28
CA GLN A 182 -19.42 14.23 2.87
C GLN A 182 -20.68 13.80 2.11
N ARG A 183 -21.23 12.62 2.42
CA ARG A 183 -22.51 12.15 1.86
C ARG A 183 -23.67 13.04 2.30
N LYS A 184 -23.72 13.45 3.56
CA LYS A 184 -24.76 14.37 4.06
C LYS A 184 -24.64 15.74 3.40
N ASP A 185 -23.43 16.26 3.21
CA ASP A 185 -23.23 17.58 2.60
C ASP A 185 -23.54 17.58 1.10
N THR A 186 -23.19 16.52 0.38
CA THR A 186 -23.58 16.34 -1.03
C THR A 186 -25.09 16.20 -1.17
N GLN A 187 -25.76 15.45 -0.28
CA GLN A 187 -27.21 15.37 -0.24
C GLN A 187 -27.86 16.73 0.09
N LYS A 188 -27.37 17.47 1.09
CA LYS A 188 -27.85 18.82 1.42
C LYS A 188 -27.70 19.77 0.24
N ARG A 189 -26.54 19.78 -0.43
CA ARG A 189 -26.31 20.62 -1.63
C ARG A 189 -27.20 20.22 -2.80
N ALA A 190 -27.42 18.92 -3.02
CA ALA A 190 -28.35 18.44 -4.03
C ALA A 190 -29.79 18.88 -3.73
N VAL A 191 -30.22 18.78 -2.47
CA VAL A 191 -31.53 19.28 -2.02
C VAL A 191 -31.64 20.79 -2.23
N VAL A 192 -30.63 21.57 -1.83
CA VAL A 192 -30.62 23.03 -2.05
C VAL A 192 -30.68 23.38 -3.54
N ARG A 193 -29.96 22.66 -4.40
CA ARG A 193 -30.01 22.88 -5.86
C ARG A 193 -31.38 22.52 -6.45
N VAL A 194 -32.00 21.41 -6.02
CA VAL A 194 -33.36 21.03 -6.43
C VAL A 194 -34.39 22.04 -5.94
N VAL A 195 -34.20 22.62 -4.75
CA VAL A 195 -35.06 23.70 -4.22
C VAL A 195 -34.84 24.98 -5.04
N SER A 196 -33.59 25.31 -5.41
CA SER A 196 -33.25 26.48 -6.22
C SER A 196 -33.81 26.38 -7.65
N GLU A 197 -33.70 25.20 -8.28
CA GLU A 197 -34.28 24.92 -9.61
C GLU A 197 -35.82 24.84 -9.56
N LYS A 198 -36.42 24.57 -8.40
CA LYS A 198 -37.88 24.71 -8.19
C LYS A 198 -38.31 26.15 -7.92
N THR A 199 -37.44 27.02 -7.42
CA THR A 199 -37.75 28.44 -7.22
C THR A 199 -37.58 29.29 -8.47
N GLU A 200 -36.83 28.85 -9.50
CA GLU A 200 -36.77 29.55 -10.80
C GLU A 200 -37.77 29.02 -11.86
N GLY A 201 -38.61 28.04 -11.50
CA GLY A 201 -39.67 27.49 -12.37
C GLY A 201 -41.11 27.80 -11.95
N GLN A 202 -41.32 28.58 -10.87
CA GLN A 202 -42.66 28.91 -10.38
C GLN A 202 -42.84 30.39 -10.00
N GLU A 203 -42.17 31.32 -10.68
CA GLU A 203 -42.62 32.71 -10.77
C GLU A 203 -43.45 32.88 -12.05
N ASN A 204 -44.73 32.47 -12.04
CA ASN A 204 -45.82 33.02 -12.88
C ASN A 204 -47.15 32.25 -12.76
N LYS A 205 -47.62 31.99 -11.52
CA LYS A 205 -49.02 31.57 -11.30
C LYS A 205 -49.68 32.27 -10.10
N CYS A 206 -49.34 33.53 -9.86
CA CYS A 206 -49.99 34.37 -8.83
C CYS A 206 -50.90 35.48 -9.40
N GLY A 207 -51.07 35.58 -10.73
CA GLY A 207 -51.98 36.58 -11.33
C GLY A 207 -53.43 36.09 -11.46
N ALA A 208 -53.63 34.83 -11.82
CA ALA A 208 -54.97 34.31 -12.15
C ALA A 208 -55.86 34.03 -10.93
N ILE A 209 -55.28 33.78 -9.75
CA ILE A 209 -56.06 33.50 -8.53
C ILE A 209 -56.56 34.82 -7.91
N ASP A 210 -55.75 35.88 -7.96
CA ASP A 210 -56.10 37.20 -7.44
C ASP A 210 -57.23 37.86 -8.24
N ASP A 211 -57.25 37.65 -9.57
CA ASP A 211 -58.34 38.15 -10.42
C ASP A 211 -59.65 37.40 -10.17
N ILE A 212 -59.63 36.08 -9.94
CA ILE A 212 -60.84 35.31 -9.61
C ILE A 212 -61.39 35.73 -8.24
N SER A 213 -60.52 35.95 -7.23
CA SER A 213 -60.93 36.45 -5.92
C SER A 213 -61.52 37.86 -5.97
N LYS A 214 -60.95 38.76 -6.79
CA LYS A 214 -61.54 40.10 -7.01
C LYS A 214 -62.89 40.02 -7.72
N THR A 215 -63.01 39.19 -8.76
CA THR A 215 -64.26 39.04 -9.51
C THR A 215 -65.39 38.47 -8.64
N LEU A 216 -65.07 37.50 -7.76
CA LEU A 216 -66.04 36.95 -6.82
C LEU A 216 -66.48 37.98 -5.75
N ALA A 217 -65.56 38.82 -5.27
CA ALA A 217 -65.87 39.87 -4.30
C ALA A 217 -66.77 40.97 -4.90
N THR A 218 -66.55 41.35 -6.16
CA THR A 218 -67.40 42.30 -6.88
C THR A 218 -68.80 41.73 -7.15
N ALA A 219 -68.90 40.46 -7.57
CA ALA A 219 -70.19 39.81 -7.82
C ALA A 219 -71.04 39.70 -6.54
N MET A 220 -70.43 39.46 -5.38
CA MET A 220 -71.17 39.41 -4.11
C MET A 220 -71.63 40.78 -3.62
N THR A 221 -70.90 41.85 -3.90
CA THR A 221 -71.28 43.22 -3.49
C THR A 221 -72.35 43.80 -4.41
N GLU A 222 -72.29 43.54 -5.71
CA GLU A 222 -73.32 43.95 -6.67
C GLU A 222 -74.65 43.21 -6.43
N GLY A 223 -74.61 41.89 -6.21
CA GLY A 223 -75.81 41.09 -5.91
C GLY A 223 -76.51 41.49 -4.60
N PHE A 224 -75.75 41.90 -3.59
CA PHE A 224 -76.33 42.38 -2.33
C PHE A 224 -76.98 43.77 -2.47
N SER A 225 -76.48 44.61 -3.38
CA SER A 225 -77.05 45.94 -3.67
C SER A 225 -78.37 45.87 -4.47
N GLU A 226 -78.52 44.88 -5.36
CA GLU A 226 -79.78 44.66 -6.08
C GLU A 226 -80.89 44.09 -5.18
N LEU A 227 -80.54 43.18 -4.27
CA LEU A 227 -81.50 42.59 -3.31
C LEU A 227 -82.00 43.62 -2.29
N THR A 228 -81.13 44.54 -1.84
CA THR A 228 -81.51 45.62 -0.92
C THR A 228 -82.33 46.73 -1.60
N LYS A 229 -82.15 46.98 -2.91
CA LYS A 229 -83.04 47.86 -3.69
C LYS A 229 -84.42 47.25 -3.92
N ARG A 230 -84.52 45.94 -4.18
CA ARG A 230 -85.81 45.26 -4.34
C ARG A 230 -86.62 45.20 -3.04
N TYR A 231 -85.98 45.09 -1.89
CA TYR A 231 -86.67 45.05 -0.59
C TYR A 231 -87.20 46.42 -0.12
N ARG A 232 -86.64 47.53 -0.63
CA ARG A 232 -87.06 48.90 -0.25
C ARG A 232 -88.23 49.45 -1.11
N ASN A 233 -88.61 48.76 -2.18
CA ASN A 233 -89.70 49.15 -3.09
C ASN A 233 -91.00 48.32 -2.91
N CYS A 234 -91.07 47.47 -1.88
CA CYS A 234 -92.27 46.69 -1.50
C CYS A 234 -92.73 46.99 -0.06
N SER A 235 -92.56 48.23 0.42
CA SER A 235 -93.23 48.76 1.62
C SER A 235 -94.13 49.92 1.23
#